data_AF-A0A8J6F2M6-F1
#
_entry.id   AF-A0A8J6F2M6-F1
#
_cell.length_a   1.000
_cell.length_b   1.000
_cell.length_c   1.000
_cell.angle_alpha   90.00
_cell.angle_beta   90.00
_cell.angle_gamma   90.00
#
_symmetry.space_group_name_H-M   'P 1'
#
loop_
_entity.id
_entity.type
_entity.pdbx_description
1 polymer ?
#
loop_
_entity_poly.entity_id
_entity_poly.type
_entity_poly.pdbx_seq_one_letter_code
_entity_poly.pdbx_strand_id
1 'polypeptide(L)'
;AEIQRIVNQLGTVQDTAELQNQLQQKIQYVNKLAKDTDKCLKDFSSLPFDSDQRQRKLQKDRLLNEFSSALTNFQKIQRLAAEKEKDFVARVRAGSRVSGGAQDDGFKDGSLVNWENESQSQATMQEDLITEDDMRLIEERETAIHQLEEDIRGINEIFKDLGMMVHEQGEMIDSIEANVENAEVHVQSANQQLARAADYQRKSRKRMCIIIVVVVILIVILALIIWLTTRN
;
A
#
# COMPACT_ATOMS: atom_id res chain seq x y z
N ALA A 1 7.13 -4.40 4.50
CA ALA A 1 8.47 -4.73 5.04
C ALA A 1 8.39 -5.53 6.34
N GLU A 2 7.68 -5.05 7.38
CA GLU A 2 7.58 -5.77 8.66
C GLU A 2 6.85 -7.11 8.57
N ILE A 3 5.66 -7.17 7.96
CA ILE A 3 4.91 -8.42 7.78
C ILE A 3 5.77 -9.46 7.04
N GLN A 4 6.48 -9.03 6.00
CA GLN A 4 7.38 -9.91 5.24
C GLN A 4 8.54 -10.45 6.08
N ARG A 5 9.07 -9.67 7.03
CA ARG A 5 10.09 -10.17 7.97
C ARG A 5 9.51 -11.23 8.90
N ILE A 6 8.32 -10.99 9.45
CA ILE A 6 7.64 -11.95 10.33
C ILE A 6 7.31 -13.25 9.54
N VAL A 7 6.83 -13.13 8.31
CA VAL A 7 6.54 -14.29 7.44
C VAL A 7 7.81 -15.10 7.12
N ASN A 8 8.95 -14.44 6.94
CA ASN A 8 10.22 -15.15 6.73
C ASN A 8 10.71 -15.90 7.97
N GLN A 9 10.22 -15.55 9.17
CA GLN A 9 10.55 -16.24 10.42
C GLN A 9 9.60 -17.43 10.70
N LEU A 10 8.45 -17.53 10.02
CA LEU A 10 7.53 -18.66 10.14
C LEU A 10 8.20 -19.97 9.74
N GLY A 11 8.00 -21.02 10.53
CA GLY A 11 8.59 -22.33 10.32
C GLY A 11 10.09 -22.42 10.58
N THR A 12 10.71 -21.39 11.16
CA THR A 12 12.09 -21.43 11.68
C THR A 12 12.10 -21.65 13.19
N VAL A 13 13.28 -21.83 13.79
CA VAL A 13 13.44 -21.91 15.26
C VAL A 13 12.95 -20.66 16.02
N GLN A 14 12.71 -19.55 15.32
CA GLN A 14 12.16 -18.33 15.90
C GLN A 14 10.64 -18.26 15.82
N ASP A 15 9.94 -19.27 15.26
CA ASP A 15 8.49 -19.26 15.17
C ASP A 15 7.86 -19.43 16.57
N THR A 16 7.25 -18.36 17.08
CA THR A 16 6.59 -18.31 18.39
C THR A 16 5.12 -17.90 18.24
N ALA A 17 4.29 -18.33 19.19
CA ALA A 17 2.88 -17.92 19.26
C ALA A 17 2.71 -16.39 19.33
N GLU A 18 3.67 -15.67 19.91
CA GLU A 18 3.66 -14.20 19.94
C GLU A 18 3.88 -13.60 18.55
N LEU A 19 4.82 -14.13 17.76
CA LEU A 19 5.07 -13.67 16.39
C LEU A 19 3.87 -13.94 15.47
N GLN A 20 3.19 -15.08 15.65
CA GLN A 20 1.97 -15.40 14.91
C GLN A 20 0.82 -14.45 15.26
N ASN A 21 0.63 -14.15 16.55
CA ASN A 21 -0.37 -13.17 16.98
C ASN A 21 -0.06 -11.77 16.41
N GLN A 22 1.21 -11.36 16.41
CA GLN A 22 1.63 -10.11 15.78
C GLN A 22 1.38 -10.11 14.27
N LEU A 23 1.63 -11.23 13.59
CA LEU A 23 1.34 -11.39 12.17
C LEU A 23 -0.14 -11.21 11.88
N GLN A 24 -1.00 -11.96 12.59
CA GLN A 24 -2.45 -11.91 12.48
C GLN A 24 -2.97 -10.49 12.72
N GLN A 25 -2.53 -9.84 13.81
CA GLN A 25 -2.92 -8.47 14.14
C GLN A 25 -2.54 -7.48 13.03
N LYS A 26 -1.32 -7.59 12.48
CA LYS A 26 -0.87 -6.71 11.40
C LYS A 26 -1.63 -6.97 10.09
N ILE A 27 -1.94 -8.22 9.77
CA ILE A 27 -2.73 -8.57 8.58
C ILE A 27 -4.14 -7.98 8.71
N GLN A 28 -4.81 -8.17 9.85
CA GLN A 28 -6.13 -7.59 10.11
C GLN A 28 -6.10 -6.04 10.03
N TYR A 29 -5.06 -5.41 10.58
CA TYR A 29 -4.90 -3.96 10.49
C TYR A 29 -4.76 -3.49 9.04
N VAL A 30 -3.95 -4.17 8.22
CA VAL A 30 -3.81 -3.83 6.80
C VAL A 30 -5.10 -4.09 6.03
N ASN A 31 -5.84 -5.18 6.32
CA ASN A 31 -7.16 -5.43 5.73
C ASN A 31 -8.16 -4.32 6.05
N LYS A 32 -8.17 -3.83 7.30
CA LYS A 32 -8.99 -2.68 7.68
C LYS A 32 -8.59 -1.44 6.89
N LEU A 33 -7.30 -1.15 6.82
CA LEU A 33 -6.79 0.01 6.08
C LEU A 33 -7.12 -0.07 4.58
N ALA A 34 -7.05 -1.26 3.99
CA ALA A 34 -7.44 -1.51 2.61
C ALA A 34 -8.93 -1.22 2.38
N LYS A 35 -9.81 -1.70 3.26
CA LYS A 35 -11.26 -1.42 3.20
C LYS A 35 -11.57 0.06 3.35
N ASP A 36 -10.91 0.73 4.31
CA ASP A 36 -11.08 2.17 4.52
C ASP A 36 -10.60 2.97 3.30
N THR A 37 -9.47 2.58 2.70
CA THR A 37 -8.93 3.20 1.48
C THR A 37 -9.85 3.00 0.28
N ASP A 38 -10.36 1.79 0.08
CA ASP A 38 -11.35 1.49 -0.96
C ASP A 38 -12.61 2.35 -0.83
N LYS A 39 -13.13 2.47 0.40
CA LYS A 39 -14.27 3.35 0.69
C LYS A 39 -13.97 4.80 0.34
N CYS A 40 -12.84 5.34 0.81
CA CYS A 40 -12.44 6.71 0.49
C CYS A 40 -12.27 6.94 -1.02
N LEU A 41 -11.81 5.94 -1.76
CA LEU A 41 -11.61 6.04 -3.21
C LEU A 41 -12.93 6.00 -3.99
N LYS A 42 -13.89 5.21 -3.52
CA LYS A 42 -15.28 5.22 -4.01
C LYS A 42 -15.96 6.56 -3.72
N ASP A 43 -15.84 7.06 -2.49
CA ASP A 43 -16.38 8.35 -2.09
C ASP A 43 -15.78 9.47 -2.97
N PHE A 44 -14.45 9.49 -3.15
CA PHE A 44 -13.76 10.42 -4.03
C PHE A 44 -14.24 10.33 -5.49
N SER A 45 -14.55 9.13 -5.97
CA SER A 45 -15.09 8.90 -7.32
C SER A 45 -16.52 9.37 -7.50
N SER A 46 -17.30 9.50 -6.43
CA SER A 46 -18.72 9.89 -6.46
C SER A 46 -18.98 11.39 -6.39
N LEU A 47 -17.94 12.20 -6.10
CA LEU A 47 -18.09 13.64 -5.94
C LEU A 47 -18.39 14.36 -7.27
N PRO A 48 -19.30 15.35 -7.28
CA PRO A 48 -19.67 16.08 -8.48
C PRO A 48 -18.47 16.81 -9.11
N PHE A 49 -18.38 16.70 -10.44
CA PHE A 49 -17.28 17.29 -11.21
C PHE A 49 -17.45 18.80 -11.36
N ASP A 50 -16.57 19.56 -10.71
CA ASP A 50 -16.38 21.00 -10.97
C ASP A 50 -15.15 21.24 -11.86
N SER A 51 -14.98 22.48 -12.35
CA SER A 51 -13.98 22.94 -13.37
C SER A 51 -12.55 22.33 -13.36
N ASP A 52 -12.05 21.77 -12.25
CA ASP A 52 -10.78 21.02 -12.15
C ASP A 52 -10.85 19.52 -12.49
N GLN A 53 -11.74 19.11 -13.40
CA GLN A 53 -12.00 17.70 -13.74
C GLN A 53 -10.74 16.92 -14.16
N ARG A 54 -9.83 17.55 -14.92
CA ARG A 54 -8.60 16.91 -15.41
C ARG A 54 -7.63 16.61 -14.29
N GLN A 55 -7.42 17.54 -13.35
CA GLN A 55 -6.51 17.36 -12.23
C GLN A 55 -7.02 16.27 -11.27
N ARG A 56 -8.31 16.26 -10.97
CA ARG A 56 -8.92 15.21 -10.13
C ARG A 56 -8.85 13.84 -10.77
N LYS A 57 -9.06 13.73 -12.09
CA LYS A 57 -8.89 12.47 -12.82
C LYS A 57 -7.45 11.94 -12.70
N LEU A 58 -6.46 12.77 -12.96
CA LEU A 58 -5.04 12.39 -12.82
C LEU A 58 -4.70 11.94 -11.39
N GLN A 59 -5.22 12.64 -10.37
CA GLN A 59 -5.05 12.23 -8.98
C GLN A 59 -5.73 10.89 -8.68
N LYS A 60 -6.96 10.67 -9.17
CA LYS A 60 -7.68 9.39 -9.05
C LYS A 60 -6.85 8.24 -9.62
N ASP A 61 -6.34 8.42 -10.84
CA ASP A 61 -5.62 7.37 -11.56
C ASP A 61 -4.32 7.01 -10.88
N ARG A 62 -3.60 8.03 -10.39
CA ARG A 62 -2.40 7.82 -9.59
C ARG A 62 -2.71 7.06 -8.30
N LEU A 63 -3.74 7.46 -7.56
CA LEU A 63 -4.13 6.80 -6.32
C LEU A 63 -4.59 5.35 -6.55
N LEU A 64 -5.36 5.09 -7.61
CA LEU A 64 -5.77 3.75 -8.02
C LEU A 64 -4.56 2.85 -8.32
N ASN A 65 -3.58 3.36 -9.08
CA ASN A 65 -2.38 2.62 -9.43
C ASN A 65 -1.49 2.34 -8.21
N GLU A 66 -1.27 3.34 -7.35
CA GLU A 66 -0.50 3.18 -6.11
C GLU A 66 -1.17 2.17 -5.16
N PHE A 67 -2.49 2.27 -4.99
CA PHE A 67 -3.26 1.36 -4.14
C PHE A 67 -3.28 -0.08 -4.69
N SER A 68 -3.50 -0.25 -6.00
CA SER A 68 -3.44 -1.56 -6.67
C SER A 68 -2.07 -2.24 -6.52
N SER A 69 -0.99 -1.47 -6.70
CA SER A 69 0.38 -1.95 -6.50
C SER A 69 0.64 -2.39 -5.06
N ALA A 70 0.20 -1.59 -4.08
CA ALA A 70 0.30 -1.90 -2.67
C ALA A 70 -0.48 -3.18 -2.30
N LEU A 71 -1.72 -3.31 -2.77
CA LEU A 71 -2.55 -4.51 -2.55
C LEU A 71 -1.95 -5.75 -3.21
N THR A 72 -1.39 -5.62 -4.41
CA THR A 72 -0.73 -6.74 -5.10
C THR A 72 0.45 -7.27 -4.29
N ASN A 73 1.24 -6.37 -3.71
CA ASN A 73 2.35 -6.75 -2.82
C ASN A 73 1.82 -7.41 -1.54
N PHE A 74 0.80 -6.82 -0.91
CA PHE A 74 0.21 -7.38 0.29
C PHE A 74 -0.38 -8.78 0.07
N GLN A 75 -1.11 -8.99 -1.03
CA GLN A 75 -1.67 -10.30 -1.39
C GLN A 75 -0.57 -11.35 -1.63
N LYS A 76 0.56 -10.97 -2.22
CA LYS A 76 1.73 -11.87 -2.35
C LYS A 76 2.26 -12.29 -0.97
N ILE A 77 2.34 -11.36 -0.02
CA ILE A 77 2.80 -11.65 1.35
C ILE A 77 1.79 -12.56 2.07
N GLN A 78 0.49 -12.32 1.95
CA GLN A 78 -0.54 -13.18 2.54
C GLN A 78 -0.48 -14.61 1.99
N ARG A 79 -0.33 -14.78 0.66
CA ARG A 79 -0.17 -16.10 0.05
C ARG A 79 1.08 -16.83 0.53
N LEU A 80 2.20 -16.11 0.63
CA LEU A 80 3.44 -16.66 1.18
C LEU A 80 3.26 -17.10 2.64
N ALA A 81 2.55 -16.31 3.46
CA ALA A 81 2.23 -16.69 4.83
C ALA A 81 1.39 -17.97 4.90
N ALA A 82 0.34 -18.07 4.08
CA ALA A 82 -0.52 -19.25 4.01
C ALA A 82 0.25 -20.50 3.52
N GLU A 83 1.14 -20.33 2.54
CA GLU A 83 2.01 -21.41 2.04
C GLU A 83 2.96 -21.91 3.14
N LYS A 84 3.61 -21.01 3.87
CA LYS A 84 4.50 -21.35 5.00
C LYS A 84 3.78 -22.12 6.10
N GLU A 85 2.55 -21.73 6.40
CA GLU A 85 1.71 -22.39 7.40
C GLU A 85 1.24 -23.77 6.94
N LYS A 86 0.82 -23.89 5.67
CA LYS A 86 0.47 -25.18 5.05
C LYS A 86 1.66 -26.13 5.03
N ASP A 87 2.84 -25.64 4.67
CA ASP A 87 4.07 -26.42 4.68
C ASP A 87 4.43 -26.89 6.10
N PHE A 88 4.21 -26.06 7.12
CA PHE A 88 4.44 -26.44 8.51
C PHE A 88 3.51 -27.59 8.92
N VAL A 89 2.21 -27.44 8.71
CA VAL A 89 1.22 -28.48 9.00
C VAL A 89 1.54 -29.77 8.25
N ALA A 90 1.89 -29.68 6.97
CA ALA A 90 2.27 -30.83 6.15
C ALA A 90 3.51 -31.54 6.71
N ARG A 91 4.52 -30.79 7.17
CA ARG A 91 5.73 -31.38 7.79
C ARG A 91 5.44 -32.08 9.11
N VAL A 92 4.63 -31.50 10.00
CA VAL A 92 4.27 -32.14 11.28
C VAL A 92 3.46 -33.42 11.02
N ARG A 93 2.49 -33.35 10.09
CA ARG A 93 1.68 -34.51 9.68
C ARG A 93 2.51 -35.61 8.99
N ALA A 94 3.49 -35.23 8.16
CA ALA A 94 4.40 -36.16 7.48
C ALA A 94 5.46 -36.75 8.42
N GLY A 95 5.99 -35.97 9.36
CA GLY A 95 6.91 -36.43 10.40
C GLY A 95 6.29 -37.54 11.25
N SER A 96 4.99 -37.44 11.53
CA SER A 96 4.24 -38.53 12.16
C SER A 96 3.95 -39.71 11.22
N ARG A 97 3.64 -39.46 9.93
CA ARG A 97 3.36 -40.54 8.96
C ARG A 97 4.60 -41.34 8.53
N VAL A 98 5.79 -40.75 8.51
CA VAL A 98 7.03 -41.44 8.10
C VAL A 98 7.48 -42.51 9.11
N SER A 99 6.94 -42.52 10.34
CA SER A 99 7.11 -43.64 11.29
C SER A 99 5.88 -44.56 11.36
N GLY A 100 4.73 -44.15 10.83
CA GLY A 100 3.47 -44.89 10.86
C GLY A 100 3.00 -45.28 9.47
N GLY A 101 3.62 -46.31 8.90
CA GLY A 101 3.08 -47.17 7.84
C GLY A 101 2.38 -46.49 6.65
N ALA A 102 3.01 -46.58 5.48
CA ALA A 102 2.26 -46.66 4.23
C ALA A 102 1.37 -47.93 4.28
N GLN A 103 0.17 -47.83 4.88
CA GLN A 103 -0.92 -48.72 4.55
C GLN A 103 -1.59 -48.17 3.30
N ASP A 104 -1.05 -48.66 2.19
CA ASP A 104 -1.70 -48.78 0.89
C ASP A 104 -3.02 -49.54 1.08
N ASP A 105 -4.14 -48.81 0.99
CA ASP A 105 -5.47 -49.40 0.98
C ASP A 105 -5.84 -49.65 -0.49
N GLY A 106 -5.45 -50.83 -1.00
CA GLY A 106 -5.57 -51.11 -2.43
C GLY A 106 -5.18 -52.52 -2.88
N PHE A 107 -6.12 -53.46 -2.69
CA PHE A 107 -6.31 -54.67 -3.51
C PHE A 107 -5.62 -55.99 -3.08
N LYS A 108 -6.48 -56.97 -2.73
CA LYS A 108 -6.19 -58.40 -2.65
C LYS A 108 -5.64 -58.91 -3.99
N ASP A 109 -4.55 -59.66 -4.01
CA ASP A 109 -4.47 -61.04 -4.52
C ASP A 109 -3.04 -61.64 -4.46
N GLY A 110 -2.95 -62.90 -4.03
CA GLY A 110 -1.95 -63.90 -4.46
C GLY A 110 -0.46 -63.76 -4.12
N SER A 111 0.03 -64.54 -3.14
CA SER A 111 1.14 -65.53 -3.29
C SER A 111 2.06 -65.65 -2.06
N LEU A 112 2.27 -66.91 -1.65
CA LEU A 112 3.38 -67.50 -0.83
C LEU A 112 4.73 -66.77 -1.00
N VAL A 113 5.66 -66.67 -0.03
CA VAL A 113 6.29 -67.74 0.78
C VAL A 113 7.09 -67.19 1.98
N ASN A 114 7.18 -68.04 3.02
CA ASN A 114 7.97 -68.10 4.27
C ASN A 114 9.43 -67.56 4.27
N TRP A 115 9.94 -67.09 5.43
CA TRP A 115 11.11 -67.63 6.18
C TRP A 115 11.49 -66.72 7.39
N GLU A 116 11.06 -67.13 8.58
CA GLU A 116 11.87 -67.29 9.80
C GLU A 116 13.07 -66.34 10.04
N ASN A 117 12.92 -65.36 10.94
CA ASN A 117 13.96 -65.10 11.96
C ASN A 117 13.37 -64.34 13.15
N GLU A 118 13.03 -65.09 14.20
CA GLU A 118 12.69 -64.60 15.53
C GLU A 118 14.00 -64.50 16.33
N SER A 119 14.55 -63.30 16.48
CA SER A 119 15.40 -62.95 17.63
C SER A 119 15.84 -61.48 17.61
N GLN A 120 15.49 -60.80 18.71
CA GLN A 120 16.32 -59.75 19.32
C GLN A 120 16.33 -58.36 18.66
N SER A 121 15.25 -57.61 18.89
CA SER A 121 15.35 -56.19 19.27
C SER A 121 14.05 -55.72 19.92
N GLN A 122 13.79 -56.28 21.11
CA GLN A 122 12.87 -55.71 22.09
C GLN A 122 13.57 -54.51 22.74
N ALA A 123 13.62 -53.39 22.02
CA ALA A 123 14.05 -52.11 22.57
C ALA A 123 13.35 -50.99 21.78
N THR A 124 12.36 -50.38 22.43
CA THR A 124 11.73 -49.10 22.05
C THR A 124 10.79 -49.16 20.85
N MET A 125 9.66 -49.86 21.02
CA MET A 125 8.42 -49.43 20.36
C MET A 125 7.86 -48.24 21.16
N GLN A 126 8.49 -47.08 20.97
CA GLN A 126 7.83 -45.81 21.25
C GLN A 126 7.00 -45.54 20.00
N GLU A 127 5.72 -45.86 20.12
CA GLU A 127 4.69 -45.52 19.14
C GLU A 127 4.65 -43.98 19.07
N ASP A 128 5.44 -43.37 18.19
CA ASP A 128 5.42 -41.92 17.91
C ASP A 128 4.14 -41.59 17.11
N LEU A 129 3.01 -41.76 17.79
CA LEU A 129 1.71 -41.20 17.44
C LEU A 129 1.85 -39.67 17.45
N ILE A 130 1.09 -38.96 16.60
CA ILE A 130 0.85 -37.52 16.77
C ILE A 130 0.50 -37.28 18.24
N THR A 131 1.35 -36.54 18.96
CA THR A 131 1.09 -36.24 20.37
C THR A 131 -0.19 -35.40 20.45
N GLU A 132 -0.93 -35.46 21.55
CA GLU A 132 -2.07 -34.57 21.76
C GLU A 132 -1.68 -33.08 21.57
N ASP A 133 -0.46 -32.72 21.95
CA ASP A 133 0.14 -31.40 21.73
C ASP A 133 0.39 -31.08 20.24
N ASP A 134 0.82 -32.06 19.44
CA ASP A 134 1.02 -31.89 17.99
C ASP A 134 -0.31 -31.68 17.27
N MET A 135 -1.35 -32.40 17.70
CA MET A 135 -2.70 -32.27 17.15
C MET A 135 -3.27 -30.88 17.44
N ARG A 136 -3.10 -30.38 18.67
CA ARG A 136 -3.52 -29.04 19.08
C ARG A 136 -2.77 -27.96 18.28
N LEU A 137 -1.46 -28.12 18.10
CA LEU A 137 -0.67 -27.21 17.29
C LEU A 137 -1.14 -27.18 15.82
N ILE A 138 -1.42 -28.35 15.23
CA ILE A 138 -1.96 -28.44 13.87
C ILE A 138 -3.30 -27.70 13.76
N GLU A 139 -4.21 -27.89 14.72
CA GLU A 139 -5.52 -27.23 14.75
C GLU A 139 -5.40 -25.69 14.82
N GLU A 140 -4.49 -25.18 15.66
CA GLU A 140 -4.19 -23.74 15.74
C GLU A 140 -3.69 -23.19 14.40
N ARG A 141 -2.79 -23.93 13.72
CA ARG A 141 -2.26 -23.54 12.41
C ARG A 141 -3.30 -23.63 11.30
N GLU A 142 -4.13 -24.67 11.28
CA GLU A 142 -5.23 -24.80 10.32
C GLU A 142 -6.24 -23.65 10.48
N THR A 143 -6.51 -23.23 11.72
CA THR A 143 -7.34 -22.04 12.00
C THR A 143 -6.70 -20.76 11.43
N ALA A 144 -5.38 -20.58 11.63
CA ALA A 144 -4.66 -19.44 11.07
C ALA A 144 -4.65 -19.43 9.53
N ILE A 145 -4.54 -20.60 8.88
CA ILE A 145 -4.65 -20.76 7.43
C ILE A 145 -6.03 -20.32 6.95
N HIS A 146 -7.10 -20.79 7.62
CA HIS A 146 -8.47 -20.39 7.27
C HIS A 146 -8.66 -18.88 7.35
N GLN A 147 -8.15 -18.23 8.40
CA GLN A 147 -8.23 -16.78 8.53
C GLN A 147 -7.48 -16.06 7.40
N LEU A 148 -6.29 -16.55 7.01
CA LEU A 148 -5.53 -16.00 5.89
C LEU A 148 -6.29 -16.14 4.56
N GLU A 149 -6.99 -17.26 4.34
CA GLU A 149 -7.79 -17.48 3.14
C GLU A 149 -8.99 -16.53 3.06
N GLU A 150 -9.67 -16.29 4.20
CA GLU A 150 -10.73 -15.28 4.29
C GLU A 150 -10.20 -13.87 4.01
N ASP A 151 -9.04 -13.53 4.58
CA ASP A 151 -8.39 -12.24 4.37
C ASP A 151 -8.01 -12.02 2.90
N ILE A 152 -7.47 -13.04 2.23
CA ILE A 152 -7.16 -12.99 0.79
C ILE A 152 -8.45 -12.81 -0.03
N ARG A 153 -9.55 -13.45 0.37
CA ARG A 153 -10.85 -13.28 -0.27
C ARG A 153 -11.36 -11.85 -0.14
N GLY A 154 -11.23 -11.24 1.03
CA GLY A 154 -11.57 -9.83 1.26
C GLY A 154 -10.76 -8.88 0.36
N ILE A 155 -9.46 -9.13 0.19
CA ILE A 155 -8.63 -8.35 -0.74
C ILE A 155 -9.07 -8.55 -2.21
N ASN A 156 -9.46 -9.77 -2.60
CA ASN A 156 -9.98 -10.01 -3.96
C ASN A 156 -11.27 -9.25 -4.24
N GLU A 157 -12.13 -9.01 -3.24
CA GLU A 157 -13.31 -8.16 -3.40
C GLU A 157 -12.92 -6.72 -3.71
N ILE A 158 -11.94 -6.16 -2.98
CA ILE A 158 -11.40 -4.83 -3.27
C ILE A 158 -10.79 -4.76 -4.67
N PHE A 159 -10.09 -5.80 -5.13
CA PHE A 159 -9.58 -5.85 -6.50
C PHE A 159 -10.67 -5.80 -7.57
N LYS A 160 -11.84 -6.42 -7.33
CA LYS A 160 -12.98 -6.30 -8.24
C LYS A 160 -13.50 -4.88 -8.28
N ASP A 161 -13.60 -4.22 -7.13
CA ASP A 161 -14.02 -2.83 -7.02
C ASP A 161 -13.06 -1.88 -7.74
N LEU A 162 -11.74 -2.09 -7.58
CA LEU A 162 -10.72 -1.38 -8.34
C LEU A 162 -10.83 -1.65 -9.85
N GLY A 163 -11.06 -2.90 -10.25
CA GLY A 163 -11.26 -3.28 -11.64
C GLY A 163 -12.43 -2.54 -12.27
N MET A 164 -13.55 -2.38 -11.55
CA MET A 164 -14.68 -1.56 -12.01
C MET A 164 -14.31 -0.08 -12.14
N MET A 165 -13.62 0.50 -11.13
CA MET A 165 -13.19 1.90 -11.16
C MET A 165 -12.15 2.22 -12.25
N VAL A 166 -11.40 1.21 -12.70
CA VAL A 166 -10.43 1.32 -13.81
C VAL A 166 -11.07 1.03 -15.17
N HIS A 167 -12.02 0.09 -15.27
CA HIS A 167 -12.68 -0.26 -16.54
C HIS A 167 -13.63 0.84 -17.06
N GLU A 168 -14.14 1.70 -16.18
CA GLU A 168 -14.83 2.95 -16.58
C GLU A 168 -13.90 3.98 -17.25
N GLN A 169 -12.60 3.72 -17.29
CA GLN A 169 -11.59 4.54 -17.95
C GLN A 169 -11.10 3.84 -19.24
N GLY A 170 -11.84 4.00 -20.33
CA GLY A 170 -11.32 3.69 -21.66
C GLY A 170 -10.03 4.47 -21.93
N GLU A 171 -9.00 3.78 -22.46
CA GLU A 171 -7.71 4.28 -22.95
C GLU A 171 -7.20 5.62 -22.38
N MET A 172 -6.29 5.56 -21.39
CA MET A 172 -5.14 6.47 -21.34
C MET A 172 -4.01 5.91 -20.46
N ILE A 173 -3.36 4.85 -20.93
CA ILE A 173 -1.97 4.56 -20.55
C ILE A 173 -1.10 5.47 -21.45
N ASP A 174 -1.05 6.79 -21.19
CA ASP A 174 -0.03 7.67 -21.77
C ASP A 174 0.03 9.09 -21.14
N SER A 175 -0.03 9.19 -19.81
CA SER A 175 0.02 10.50 -19.12
C SER A 175 1.15 10.63 -18.11
N ILE A 176 2.24 9.85 -18.29
CA ILE A 176 3.53 10.16 -17.64
C ILE A 176 4.15 11.42 -18.29
N GLU A 177 3.87 11.69 -19.57
CA GLU A 177 4.39 12.86 -20.31
C GLU A 177 3.65 14.17 -19.96
N ALA A 178 2.34 14.12 -19.68
CA ALA A 178 1.53 15.28 -19.29
C ALA A 178 1.87 15.85 -17.90
N ASN A 179 2.54 15.05 -17.05
CA ASN A 179 2.90 15.47 -15.69
C ASN A 179 4.17 16.35 -15.66
N VAL A 180 5.05 16.22 -16.67
CA VAL A 180 6.18 17.13 -16.89
C VAL A 180 5.70 18.46 -17.47
N GLU A 181 4.73 18.43 -18.39
CA GLU A 181 4.18 19.61 -19.04
C GLU A 181 3.44 20.55 -18.06
N ASN A 182 2.70 20.01 -17.07
CA ASN A 182 1.99 20.83 -16.08
C ASN A 182 2.93 21.51 -15.06
N ALA A 183 4.06 20.89 -14.69
CA ALA A 183 5.05 21.52 -13.83
C ALA A 183 5.71 22.71 -14.54
N GLU A 184 5.96 22.60 -15.84
CA GLU A 184 6.47 23.69 -16.68
C GLU A 184 5.47 24.85 -16.80
N VAL A 185 4.18 24.56 -17.02
CA VAL A 185 3.13 25.60 -17.13
C VAL A 185 2.95 26.40 -15.84
N HIS A 186 2.99 25.75 -14.67
CA HIS A 186 2.90 26.47 -13.38
C HIS A 186 4.14 27.33 -13.10
N VAL A 187 5.34 26.84 -13.43
CA VAL A 187 6.59 27.62 -13.31
C VAL A 187 6.61 28.78 -14.31
N GLN A 188 6.14 28.57 -15.53
CA GLN A 188 6.06 29.61 -16.56
C GLN A 188 5.06 30.71 -16.18
N SER A 189 3.88 30.35 -15.66
CA SER A 189 2.89 31.30 -15.16
C SER A 189 3.42 32.08 -13.95
N ALA A 190 4.08 31.41 -13.00
CA ALA A 190 4.73 32.08 -11.87
C ALA A 190 5.83 33.06 -12.33
N ASN A 191 6.67 32.67 -13.29
CA ASN A 191 7.68 33.55 -13.89
C ASN A 191 7.05 34.74 -14.61
N GLN A 192 5.93 34.55 -15.31
CA GLN A 192 5.23 35.64 -15.99
C GLN A 192 4.62 36.64 -15.01
N GLN A 193 4.08 36.17 -13.88
CA GLN A 193 3.58 37.02 -12.80
C GLN A 193 4.72 37.80 -12.12
N LEU A 194 5.86 37.15 -11.86
CA LEU A 194 7.06 37.80 -11.33
C LEU A 194 7.61 38.86 -12.29
N ALA A 195 7.67 38.57 -13.59
CA ALA A 195 8.11 39.52 -14.61
C ALA A 195 7.18 40.75 -14.70
N ARG A 196 5.86 40.52 -14.70
CA ARG A 196 4.87 41.62 -14.67
C ARG A 196 5.01 42.46 -13.40
N ALA A 197 5.18 41.83 -12.23
CA ALA A 197 5.38 42.54 -10.97
C ALA A 197 6.64 43.42 -10.99
N ALA A 198 7.75 42.92 -11.54
CA ALA A 198 8.98 43.69 -11.71
C ALA A 198 8.79 44.90 -12.65
N ASP A 199 8.07 44.73 -13.76
CA ASP A 199 7.75 45.81 -14.69
C ASP A 199 6.84 46.88 -14.07
N TYR A 200 5.82 46.47 -13.29
CA TYR A 200 4.98 47.38 -12.53
C TYR A 200 5.80 48.17 -11.51
N GLN A 201 6.71 47.53 -10.78
CA GLN A 201 7.60 48.20 -9.82
C GLN A 201 8.52 49.21 -10.52
N ARG A 202 9.07 48.88 -11.70
CA ARG A 202 9.91 49.80 -12.48
C ARG A 202 9.14 51.02 -12.98
N LYS A 203 7.90 50.84 -13.46
CA LYS A 203 7.04 51.95 -13.89
C LYS A 203 6.58 52.81 -12.72
N SER A 204 6.25 52.20 -11.58
CA SER A 204 5.84 52.90 -10.36
C SER A 204 6.91 53.86 -9.84
N ARG A 205 8.19 53.44 -9.79
CA ARG A 205 9.31 54.30 -9.37
C ARG A 205 9.46 55.57 -10.22
N LYS A 206 9.28 55.47 -11.55
CA LYS A 206 9.32 56.64 -12.44
C LYS A 206 8.17 57.60 -12.16
N ARG A 207 6.95 57.08 -11.95
CA ARG A 207 5.78 57.89 -11.61
C ARG A 207 5.94 58.56 -10.24
N MET A 208 6.48 57.86 -9.26
CA MET A 208 6.75 58.39 -7.92
C MET A 208 7.75 59.55 -7.96
N CYS A 209 8.81 59.44 -8.76
CA CYS A 209 9.78 60.54 -8.95
C CYS A 209 9.13 61.78 -9.57
N ILE A 210 8.28 61.61 -10.60
CA ILE A 210 7.53 62.72 -11.21
C ILE A 210 6.62 63.40 -10.19
N ILE A 211 5.87 62.62 -9.40
CA ILE A 211 4.99 63.17 -8.35
C ILE A 211 5.80 63.98 -7.33
N ILE A 212 6.96 63.47 -6.88
CA ILE A 212 7.84 64.19 -5.94
C ILE A 212 8.30 65.52 -6.53
N VAL A 213 8.74 65.55 -7.79
CA VAL A 213 9.17 66.79 -8.46
C VAL A 213 8.04 67.82 -8.53
N VAL A 214 6.82 67.39 -8.89
CA VAL A 214 5.65 68.27 -8.95
C VAL A 214 5.33 68.86 -7.57
N VAL A 215 5.37 68.04 -6.51
CA VAL A 215 5.14 68.50 -5.13
C VAL A 215 6.19 69.53 -4.70
N VAL A 216 7.47 69.31 -5.02
CA VAL A 216 8.54 70.27 -4.71
C VAL A 216 8.31 71.61 -5.43
N ILE A 217 7.93 71.59 -6.71
CA ILE A 217 7.64 72.82 -7.47
C ILE A 217 6.47 73.58 -6.84
N LEU A 218 5.40 72.89 -6.45
CA LEU A 218 4.24 73.52 -5.77
C LEU A 218 4.66 74.18 -4.45
N ILE A 219 5.49 73.52 -3.65
CA ILE A 219 6.02 74.09 -2.40
C ILE A 219 6.82 75.36 -2.67
N VAL A 220 7.67 75.38 -3.71
CA VAL A 220 8.46 76.57 -4.08
C VAL A 220 7.56 77.71 -4.52
N ILE A 221 6.53 77.44 -5.35
CA ILE A 221 5.58 78.47 -5.80
C ILE A 221 4.83 79.07 -4.61
N LEU A 222 4.34 78.23 -3.69
CA LEU A 222 3.66 78.69 -2.49
C LEU A 222 4.57 79.56 -1.61
N ALA A 223 5.84 79.14 -1.42
CA ALA A 223 6.82 79.93 -0.69
C ALA A 223 7.10 81.30 -1.34
N LEU A 224 7.18 81.36 -2.67
CA LEU A 224 7.37 82.62 -3.41
C LEU A 224 6.16 83.54 -3.28
N ILE A 225 4.94 83.02 -3.38
CA ILE A 225 3.71 83.80 -3.20
C ILE A 225 3.65 84.39 -1.80
N ILE A 226 3.92 83.58 -0.78
CA ILE A 226 3.96 84.04 0.62
C ILE A 226 5.03 85.11 0.77
N TRP A 227 6.25 84.89 0.26
CA TRP A 227 7.33 85.86 0.37
C TRP A 227 7.03 87.19 -0.34
N LEU A 228 6.47 87.15 -1.55
CA LEU A 228 6.03 88.35 -2.29
C LEU A 228 4.91 89.09 -1.54
N THR A 229 3.97 88.35 -0.97
CA THR A 229 2.85 88.93 -0.19
C THR A 229 3.30 89.55 1.13
N THR A 230 4.36 89.00 1.74
CA THR A 230 4.92 89.52 3.01
C THR A 230 5.88 90.69 2.78
N ARG A 231 6.43 90.81 1.56
CA ARG A 231 7.40 91.85 1.18
C ARG A 231 6.75 93.11 0.60
N ASN A 232 5.58 92.98 -0.04
CA ASN A 232 4.72 94.11 -0.43
C ASN A 232 3.91 94.62 0.77
#